data_AF-A0A0W0HL36-F1
#
_entry.id   AF-A0A0W0HL36-F1
#
_cell.length_a   1.000
_cell.length_b   1.000
_cell.length_c   1.000
_cell.angle_alpha   90.00
_cell.angle_beta   90.00
_cell.angle_gamma   90.00
#
_symmetry.space_group_name_H-M   'P 1'
#
loop_
_entity.id
_entity.type
_entity.pdbx_description
1 polymer ?
#
loop_
_entity_poly.entity_id
_entity_poly.type
_entity_poly.pdbx_seq_one_letter_code
_entity_poly.pdbx_strand_id
1 'polypeptide(L)'
;MHSKPYLHPFLDSESLHFRCEKPGSSIVDIITDFENVKDQLSVRIDFNTACKKSTNTVTLFQLRERYKLLSSDGAKFVGMKTHSDGLEDWFQAYLLGPLHPAPATPQLKNRAKEIRQLGFDREHYKNEVFGKMYADLYDQFDRTSLLNKPYP
;
A
#
# COMPACT_ATOMS: atom_id res chain seq x y z
N MET A 1 2.95 33.42 -1.50
CA MET A 1 3.58 32.44 -0.58
C MET A 1 3.75 31.13 -1.33
N HIS A 2 4.99 30.74 -1.65
CA HIS A 2 5.28 29.52 -2.41
C HIS A 2 5.16 28.30 -1.51
N SER A 3 3.98 27.66 -1.48
CA SER A 3 3.83 26.31 -0.95
C SER A 3 4.38 25.31 -1.97
N LYS A 4 5.70 25.17 -2.07
CA LYS A 4 6.25 23.96 -2.69
C LYS A 4 6.16 22.86 -1.63
N PRO A 5 5.25 21.88 -1.75
CA PRO A 5 5.18 20.77 -0.83
C PRO A 5 6.53 20.06 -0.85
N TYR A 6 7.19 19.99 0.30
CA TYR A 6 8.51 19.38 0.45
C TYR A 6 8.48 17.99 -0.18
N LEU A 7 9.25 17.81 -1.26
CA LEU A 7 9.45 16.53 -1.96
C LEU A 7 10.04 15.53 -0.96
N HIS A 8 9.58 14.26 -0.98
CA HIS A 8 10.40 13.20 -0.38
C HIS A 8 11.70 13.15 -1.19
N PRO A 9 12.86 13.48 -0.62
CA PRO A 9 13.99 14.03 -1.37
C PRO A 9 14.59 13.09 -2.43
N PHE A 10 14.18 11.82 -2.49
CA PHE A 10 14.80 10.84 -3.38
C PHE A 10 13.85 10.12 -4.34
N LEU A 11 12.52 10.04 -4.11
CA LEU A 11 11.71 9.01 -4.78
C LEU A 11 10.45 9.51 -5.51
N ASP A 12 9.85 10.64 -5.09
CA ASP A 12 8.56 11.10 -5.66
C ASP A 12 8.67 11.54 -7.14
N SER A 13 9.83 12.08 -7.54
CA SER A 13 10.08 12.52 -8.92
C SER A 13 10.51 11.39 -9.86
N GLU A 14 10.62 10.19 -9.34
CA GLU A 14 11.12 9.01 -10.02
C GLU A 14 9.98 8.02 -10.23
N SER A 15 10.01 7.25 -11.31
CA SER A 15 9.05 6.16 -11.55
C SER A 15 9.40 4.97 -10.69
N LEU A 16 9.28 5.13 -9.36
CA LEU A 16 9.59 4.14 -8.34
C LEU A 16 8.37 3.95 -7.43
N HIS A 17 7.96 2.69 -7.29
CA HIS A 17 6.78 2.29 -6.54
C HIS A 17 7.12 1.16 -5.58
N PHE A 18 6.61 1.22 -4.36
CA PHE A 18 6.64 0.10 -3.43
C PHE A 18 5.39 -0.75 -3.60
N ARG A 19 5.55 -2.07 -3.54
CA ARG A 19 4.46 -3.03 -3.69
C ARG A 19 4.60 -4.11 -2.64
N CYS A 20 3.52 -4.40 -1.93
CA CYS A 20 3.43 -5.60 -1.10
C CYS A 20 2.92 -6.74 -1.98
N GLU A 21 3.69 -7.81 -2.09
CA GLU A 21 3.35 -8.97 -2.89
C GLU A 21 3.74 -10.28 -2.19
N LYS A 22 2.98 -11.33 -2.50
CA LYS A 22 3.36 -12.72 -2.32
C LYS A 22 3.46 -13.35 -3.72
N PRO A 23 4.59 -13.97 -4.08
CA PRO A 23 4.73 -14.63 -5.37
C PRO A 23 3.58 -15.61 -5.64
N GLY A 24 2.93 -15.48 -6.80
CA GLY A 24 1.82 -16.34 -7.21
C GLY A 24 0.47 -16.04 -6.54
N SER A 25 0.34 -14.95 -5.78
CA SER A 25 -0.91 -14.52 -5.18
C SER A 25 -1.35 -13.16 -5.74
N SER A 26 -2.65 -13.02 -5.99
CA SER A 26 -3.28 -11.75 -6.34
C SER A 26 -3.50 -10.89 -5.10
N ILE A 27 -3.83 -9.60 -5.29
CA ILE A 27 -4.20 -8.71 -4.17
C ILE A 27 -5.44 -9.24 -3.45
N VAL A 28 -6.38 -9.85 -4.18
CA VAL A 28 -7.58 -10.47 -3.58
C VAL A 28 -7.16 -11.60 -2.65
N ASP A 29 -6.28 -12.50 -3.11
CA ASP A 29 -5.79 -13.62 -2.29
C ASP A 29 -5.08 -13.12 -1.02
N ILE A 30 -4.29 -12.04 -1.14
CA ILE A 30 -3.60 -11.42 -0.01
C ILE A 30 -4.60 -10.87 1.02
N ILE A 31 -5.71 -10.28 0.57
CA ILE A 31 -6.72 -9.72 1.46
C ILE A 31 -7.55 -10.81 2.12
N THR A 32 -8.01 -11.80 1.35
CA THR A 32 -8.93 -12.84 1.85
C THR A 32 -8.25 -13.90 2.71
N ASP A 33 -6.94 -14.09 2.56
CA ASP A 33 -6.16 -15.10 3.27
C ASP A 33 -5.01 -14.47 4.10
N PHE A 34 -5.16 -13.19 4.49
CA PHE A 34 -4.09 -12.38 5.07
C PHE A 34 -3.35 -13.08 6.21
N GLU A 35 -4.09 -13.67 7.17
CA GLU A 35 -3.51 -14.31 8.36
C GLU A 35 -2.57 -15.48 8.03
N ASN A 36 -2.84 -16.22 6.94
CA ASN A 36 -2.02 -17.35 6.52
C ASN A 36 -0.84 -16.93 5.61
N VAL A 37 -0.93 -15.76 4.99
CA VAL A 37 0.07 -15.28 4.02
C VAL A 37 0.98 -14.17 4.53
N LYS A 38 0.64 -13.52 5.66
CA LYS A 38 1.35 -12.33 6.18
C LYS A 38 2.86 -12.49 6.32
N ASP A 39 3.33 -13.67 6.73
CA ASP A 39 4.76 -13.95 6.92
C ASP A 39 5.50 -14.23 5.60
N GLN A 40 4.75 -14.40 4.51
CA GLN A 40 5.27 -14.61 3.15
C GLN A 40 5.18 -13.33 2.31
N LEU A 41 4.54 -12.28 2.84
CA LEU A 41 4.46 -10.98 2.17
C LEU A 41 5.83 -10.30 2.17
N SER A 42 6.15 -9.68 1.06
CA SER A 42 7.39 -8.93 0.88
C SER A 42 7.11 -7.57 0.24
N VAL A 43 7.89 -6.56 0.63
CA VAL A 43 7.85 -5.25 -0.04
C VAL A 43 8.88 -5.27 -1.18
N ARG A 44 8.39 -5.23 -2.41
CA ARG A 44 9.21 -5.08 -3.62
C ARG A 44 9.20 -3.64 -4.10
N ILE A 45 10.30 -3.22 -4.71
CA ILE A 45 10.40 -1.96 -5.44
C ILE A 45 10.20 -2.25 -6.93
N ASP A 46 9.18 -1.65 -7.50
CA ASP A 46 8.93 -1.61 -8.94
C ASP A 46 9.43 -0.28 -9.52
N PHE A 47 10.11 -0.33 -10.65
CA PHE A 47 10.61 0.87 -11.31
C PHE A 47 10.91 0.63 -12.79
N ASN A 48 10.87 1.70 -13.58
CA ASN A 48 11.27 1.63 -14.98
C ASN A 48 12.80 1.52 -15.09
N THR A 49 13.30 0.35 -15.48
CA THR A 49 14.75 0.09 -15.64
C THR A 49 15.41 0.92 -16.75
N ALA A 50 14.63 1.41 -17.72
CA ALA A 50 15.12 2.34 -18.75
C ALA A 50 15.35 3.76 -18.20
N CYS A 51 14.75 4.09 -17.05
CA CYS A 51 14.98 5.37 -16.37
C CYS A 51 16.30 5.34 -15.61
N LYS A 52 17.35 5.94 -16.19
CA LYS A 52 18.69 6.03 -15.56
C LYS A 52 18.63 6.60 -14.14
N LYS A 53 17.77 7.58 -13.89
CA LYS A 53 17.64 8.22 -12.58
C LYS A 53 17.14 7.22 -11.53
N SER A 54 16.02 6.54 -11.80
CA SER A 54 15.47 5.50 -10.92
C SER A 54 16.44 4.34 -10.70
N THR A 55 17.10 3.87 -11.75
CA THR A 55 18.12 2.82 -11.64
C THR A 55 19.28 3.25 -10.74
N ASN A 56 19.82 4.45 -10.94
CA ASN A 56 20.90 4.99 -10.11
C ASN A 56 20.46 5.10 -8.65
N THR A 57 19.26 5.61 -8.39
CA THR A 57 18.72 5.76 -7.03
C THR A 57 18.57 4.40 -6.34
N VAL A 58 17.98 3.41 -7.01
CA VAL A 58 17.83 2.05 -6.45
C VAL A 58 19.19 1.44 -6.12
N THR A 59 20.17 1.54 -7.02
CA THR A 59 21.50 0.94 -6.83
C THR A 59 22.35 1.67 -5.81
N LEU A 60 22.47 3.00 -5.90
CA LEU A 60 23.35 3.80 -5.03
C LEU A 60 22.89 3.77 -3.57
N PHE A 61 21.58 3.80 -3.35
CA PHE A 61 21.02 3.80 -1.99
C PHE A 61 20.65 2.40 -1.49
N GLN A 62 20.96 1.35 -2.25
CA GLN A 62 20.67 -0.05 -1.92
C GLN A 62 19.22 -0.23 -1.44
N LEU A 63 18.28 0.37 -2.18
CA LEU A 63 16.90 0.48 -1.70
C LEU A 63 16.25 -0.89 -1.54
N ARG A 64 16.58 -1.86 -2.39
CA ARG A 64 16.02 -3.21 -2.28
C ARG A 64 16.37 -3.86 -0.95
N GLU A 65 17.62 -3.74 -0.52
CA GLU A 65 18.16 -4.32 0.70
C GLU A 65 17.56 -3.62 1.92
N ARG A 66 17.50 -2.28 1.91
CA ARG A 66 16.93 -1.49 3.00
C ARG A 66 15.44 -1.77 3.21
N TYR A 67 14.67 -1.80 2.12
CA TYR A 67 13.23 -2.01 2.20
C TYR A 67 12.84 -3.48 2.35
N LYS A 68 13.71 -4.43 1.98
CA LYS A 68 13.52 -5.85 2.32
C LYS A 68 13.40 -6.04 3.83
N LEU A 69 14.21 -5.35 4.63
CA LEU A 69 14.13 -5.39 6.10
C LEU A 69 12.80 -4.85 6.64
N LEU A 70 12.12 -3.98 5.88
CA LEU A 70 10.83 -3.40 6.23
C LEU A 70 9.64 -4.24 5.75
N SER A 71 9.87 -5.41 5.16
CA SER A 71 8.79 -6.25 4.63
C SER A 71 7.77 -6.65 5.69
N SER A 72 8.23 -6.98 6.91
CA SER A 72 7.32 -7.31 8.02
C SER A 72 6.47 -6.11 8.43
N ASP A 73 7.05 -4.91 8.45
CA ASP A 73 6.31 -3.70 8.82
C ASP A 73 5.34 -3.26 7.72
N GLY A 74 5.74 -3.41 6.46
CA GLY A 74 4.85 -3.24 5.31
C GLY A 74 3.67 -4.23 5.33
N ALA A 75 3.92 -5.50 5.65
CA ALA A 75 2.87 -6.51 5.78
C ALA A 75 1.89 -6.17 6.91
N LYS A 76 2.39 -5.79 8.10
CA LYS A 76 1.55 -5.33 9.22
C LYS A 76 0.70 -4.13 8.82
N PHE A 77 1.30 -3.15 8.13
CA PHE A 77 0.59 -1.97 7.66
C PHE A 77 -0.54 -2.35 6.69
N VAL A 78 -0.28 -3.24 5.74
CA VAL A 78 -1.30 -3.77 4.82
C VAL A 78 -2.44 -4.44 5.59
N GLY A 79 -2.15 -5.32 6.55
CA GLY A 79 -3.18 -5.95 7.39
C GLY A 79 -4.03 -4.95 8.15
N MET A 80 -3.42 -3.93 8.75
CA MET A 80 -4.16 -2.87 9.44
C MET A 80 -5.03 -2.07 8.47
N LYS A 81 -4.54 -1.77 7.27
CA LYS A 81 -5.27 -1.03 6.23
C LYS A 81 -6.46 -1.84 5.71
N THR A 82 -6.27 -3.10 5.34
CA THR A 82 -7.33 -3.95 4.80
C THR A 82 -8.41 -4.22 5.84
N HIS A 83 -8.01 -4.43 7.10
CA HIS A 83 -8.93 -4.57 8.23
C HIS A 83 -9.70 -3.28 8.52
N SER A 84 -9.01 -2.13 8.60
CA SER A 84 -9.64 -0.81 8.82
C SER A 84 -10.68 -0.48 7.74
N ASP A 85 -10.42 -0.91 6.50
CA ASP A 85 -11.31 -0.66 5.37
C ASP A 85 -12.42 -1.70 5.21
N GLY A 86 -12.42 -2.76 6.02
CA GLY A 86 -13.37 -3.87 5.91
C GLY A 86 -13.28 -4.57 4.54
N LEU A 87 -12.09 -4.63 3.93
CA LEU A 87 -11.93 -5.22 2.60
C LEU A 87 -12.13 -6.73 2.61
N GLU A 88 -11.74 -7.40 3.70
CA GLU A 88 -11.93 -8.84 3.87
C GLU A 88 -13.42 -9.21 3.81
N ASP A 89 -14.25 -8.59 4.66
CA ASP A 89 -15.70 -8.76 4.66
C ASP A 89 -16.32 -8.45 3.30
N TRP A 90 -15.77 -7.44 2.61
CA TRP A 90 -16.25 -7.03 1.30
C TRP A 90 -15.96 -8.05 0.20
N PHE A 91 -14.73 -8.58 0.13
CA PHE A 91 -14.39 -9.62 -0.84
C PHE A 91 -15.10 -10.93 -0.53
N GLN A 92 -15.23 -11.31 0.75
CA GLN A 92 -16.00 -12.50 1.17
C GLN A 92 -17.46 -12.39 0.71
N ALA A 93 -18.12 -11.26 0.94
CA ALA A 93 -19.50 -11.05 0.48
C ALA A 93 -19.63 -11.10 -1.05
N TYR A 94 -18.64 -10.57 -1.78
CA TYR A 94 -18.63 -10.63 -3.25
C TYR A 94 -18.49 -12.07 -3.77
N LEU A 95 -17.64 -12.88 -3.13
CA LEU A 95 -17.42 -14.29 -3.49
C LEU A 95 -18.64 -15.19 -3.18
N LEU A 96 -19.40 -14.88 -2.12
CA LEU A 96 -20.58 -15.64 -1.70
C LEU A 96 -21.85 -15.35 -2.53
N GLY A 97 -21.79 -14.37 -3.45
CA GLY A 97 -22.85 -14.09 -4.42
C GLY A 97 -24.04 -13.28 -3.86
N PRO A 98 -25.05 -12.98 -4.72
CA PRO A 98 -26.10 -11.97 -4.47
C PRO A 98 -27.09 -12.31 -3.34
N LEU A 99 -26.97 -13.48 -2.72
CA LEU A 99 -27.82 -13.90 -1.60
C LEU A 99 -27.29 -13.41 -0.24
N HIS A 100 -26.04 -12.94 -0.18
CA HIS A 100 -25.51 -12.28 1.01
C HIS A 100 -25.80 -10.77 0.94
N PRO A 101 -26.29 -10.16 2.03
CA PRO A 101 -26.48 -8.72 2.06
C PRO A 101 -25.15 -8.06 1.74
N ALA A 102 -25.15 -7.17 0.74
CA ALA A 102 -23.98 -6.36 0.42
C ALA A 102 -23.48 -5.72 1.74
N PRO A 103 -22.16 -5.75 2.02
CA PRO A 103 -21.63 -5.12 3.21
C PRO A 103 -22.12 -3.68 3.21
N ALA A 104 -22.57 -3.21 4.38
CA ALA A 104 -23.05 -1.84 4.54
C ALA A 104 -22.08 -0.89 3.82
N THR A 105 -22.63 0.00 2.99
CA THR A 105 -21.84 1.07 2.34
C THR A 105 -20.89 1.64 3.37
N PRO A 106 -19.58 1.68 3.09
CA PRO A 106 -18.59 2.02 4.10
C PRO A 106 -18.98 3.36 4.69
N GLN A 107 -19.20 3.38 6.01
CA GLN A 107 -19.47 4.63 6.71
C GLN A 107 -18.36 5.62 6.33
N LEU A 108 -18.76 6.87 6.07
CA LEU A 108 -17.86 7.97 5.71
C LEU A 108 -16.57 7.84 6.52
N LYS A 109 -15.45 7.49 5.85
CA LYS A 109 -14.18 7.18 6.51
C LYS A 109 -13.86 8.35 7.45
N ASN A 110 -13.91 8.10 8.75
CA ASN A 110 -13.45 9.09 9.71
C ASN A 110 -11.92 9.12 9.61
N ARG A 111 -11.41 10.03 8.78
CA ARG A 111 -9.99 10.17 8.50
C ARG A 111 -9.14 10.26 9.77
N ALA A 112 -9.59 11.00 10.79
CA ALA A 112 -8.87 11.11 12.06
C ALA A 112 -8.85 9.77 12.85
N LYS A 113 -9.83 8.89 12.66
CA LYS A 113 -9.81 7.54 13.20
C LYS A 113 -8.84 6.65 12.42
N GLU A 114 -8.88 6.70 11.08
CA GLU A 114 -7.98 5.93 10.21
C GLU A 114 -6.51 6.28 10.46
N ILE A 115 -6.16 7.57 10.50
CA ILE A 115 -4.79 8.02 10.82
C ILE A 115 -4.32 7.46 12.17
N ARG A 116 -5.19 7.46 13.18
CA ARG A 116 -4.87 6.90 14.51
C ARG A 116 -4.71 5.39 14.50
N GLN A 117 -5.48 4.68 13.69
CA GLN A 117 -5.41 3.22 13.58
C GLN A 117 -4.17 2.77 12.79
N LEU A 118 -3.84 3.47 11.71
CA LEU A 118 -2.69 3.15 10.85
C LEU A 118 -1.39 3.76 11.36
N GLY A 119 -1.46 4.78 12.22
CA GLY A 119 -0.30 5.57 12.62
C GLY A 119 0.34 6.35 11.46
N PHE A 120 -0.42 6.60 10.40
CA PHE A 120 0.06 7.12 9.12
C PHE A 120 -0.96 8.07 8.52
N ASP A 121 -0.52 9.24 8.02
CA ASP A 121 -1.36 10.16 7.27
C ASP A 121 -0.93 10.23 5.80
N ARG A 122 -1.75 9.63 4.93
CA ARG A 122 -1.49 9.54 3.49
C ARG A 122 -1.26 10.90 2.83
N GLU A 123 -1.89 11.98 3.29
CA GLU A 123 -1.70 13.31 2.70
C GLU A 123 -0.39 13.97 3.16
N HIS A 124 0.09 13.61 4.35
CA HIS A 124 1.31 14.15 4.96
C HIS A 124 2.47 13.15 4.95
N TYR A 125 2.39 12.10 4.13
CA TYR A 125 3.37 11.01 4.06
C TYR A 125 4.82 11.49 3.88
N LYS A 126 5.01 12.66 3.25
CA LYS A 126 6.34 13.24 3.00
C LYS A 126 7.09 13.64 4.27
N ASN A 127 6.37 13.77 5.39
CA ASN A 127 6.94 14.08 6.71
C ASN A 127 7.50 12.84 7.42
N GLU A 128 7.32 11.64 6.86
CA GLU A 128 7.75 10.38 7.44
C GLU A 128 8.89 9.75 6.64
N VAL A 129 9.85 9.15 7.34
CA VAL A 129 11.05 8.54 6.73
C VAL A 129 10.67 7.49 5.67
N PHE A 130 9.70 6.62 5.99
CA PHE A 130 9.20 5.57 5.10
C PHE A 130 7.84 5.90 4.47
N GLY A 131 7.41 7.16 4.55
CA GLY A 131 6.06 7.51 4.17
C GLY A 131 5.74 7.24 2.71
N LYS A 132 6.73 7.30 1.79
CA LYS A 132 6.50 6.93 0.38
C LYS A 132 6.15 5.44 0.24
N MET A 133 6.80 4.56 0.99
CA MET A 133 6.45 3.13 1.02
C MET A 133 5.02 2.95 1.56
N TYR A 134 4.70 3.54 2.72
CA TYR A 134 3.36 3.41 3.29
C TYR A 134 2.28 4.05 2.41
N ALA A 135 2.58 5.16 1.73
CA ALA A 135 1.67 5.78 0.76
C ALA A 135 1.36 4.83 -0.40
N ASP A 136 2.38 4.20 -0.94
CA ASP A 136 2.26 3.25 -2.05
C ASP A 136 1.48 2.00 -1.65
N LEU A 137 1.75 1.45 -0.47
CA LEU A 137 0.98 0.33 0.08
C LEU A 137 -0.46 0.73 0.41
N TYR A 138 -0.68 1.94 0.93
CA TYR A 138 -2.01 2.46 1.20
C TYR A 138 -2.84 2.51 -0.07
N ASP A 139 -2.25 3.04 -1.15
CA ASP A 139 -2.90 3.20 -2.46
C ASP A 139 -3.11 1.83 -3.14
N GLN A 140 -2.16 0.90 -3.01
CA GLN A 140 -2.26 -0.46 -3.55
C GLN A 140 -3.47 -1.22 -2.98
N PHE A 141 -3.74 -1.05 -1.68
CA PHE A 141 -4.86 -1.67 -0.98
C PHE A 141 -5.98 -0.66 -0.71
N ASP A 142 -6.09 0.40 -1.51
CA ASP A 142 -7.24 1.28 -1.45
C ASP A 142 -8.39 0.74 -2.31
N ARG A 143 -9.60 0.76 -1.74
CA ARG A 143 -10.80 0.25 -2.39
C ARG A 143 -11.04 0.90 -3.75
N THR A 144 -10.76 2.20 -3.90
CA THR A 144 -10.95 2.88 -5.18
C THR A 144 -9.94 2.45 -6.23
N SER A 145 -8.71 2.16 -5.82
CA SER A 145 -7.69 1.57 -6.69
C SER A 145 -8.08 0.17 -7.15
N LEU A 146 -8.62 -0.66 -6.25
CA LEU A 146 -9.05 -2.02 -6.57
C LEU A 146 -10.23 -2.07 -7.56
N LEU A 147 -11.08 -1.05 -7.56
CA LEU A 147 -12.30 -1.00 -8.38
C LEU A 147 -12.15 -0.23 -9.69
N ASN A 148 -11.44 0.90 -9.67
CA ASN A 148 -11.55 1.90 -10.74
C ASN A 148 -10.20 2.26 -11.39
N LYS A 149 -9.07 2.03 -10.72
CA LYS A 149 -7.73 2.37 -11.24
C LYS A 149 -6.68 1.41 -10.69
N PRO A 150 -6.21 0.41 -11.48
CA PRO A 150 -5.16 -0.47 -11.01
C PRO A 150 -3.94 0.35 -10.57
N TYR A 151 -3.46 0.04 -9.38
CA TYR A 151 -2.23 0.60 -8.85
C TYR A 151 -1.06 0.22 -9.80
N PRO A 152 -0.19 1.18 -10.19
CA PRO A 152 0.87 0.97 -11.16
C PRO A 152 1.85 -0.16 -10.77
#